data_AF-A0A8C7WUA7-F1
#
_entry.id   AF-A0A8C7WUA7-F1
#
_cell.length_a   1.000
_cell.length_b   1.000
_cell.length_c   1.000
_cell.angle_alpha   90.00
_cell.angle_beta   90.00
_cell.angle_gamma   90.00
#
_symmetry.space_group_name_H-M   'P 1'
#
loop_
_entity.id
_entity.type
_entity.pdbx_description
1 polymer ?
#
loop_
_entity_poly.entity_id
_entity_poly.type
_entity_poly.pdbx_seq_one_letter_code
_entity_poly.pdbx_strand_id
1 'polypeptide(L)'
;VSDFLVGLLLMPGEILRNTACWFLGDLMCSLYNYVSYIITSTSVGDMVLISVDRYVAICDPLHYPSRVTERRVKVCVCLCWLCSALYNSGIVMSDLKQPGRYNSCHGECVIAVIYVVGSLDLVLTFIVPVFVIVVLYMRVFVVAVSQARTMRSHVTAVTLHLSMAATSKKSELKAARTLGVLMLVFLTCFCPYYCVSLAGDELISHSSASYSLFLFYLNSTLNPLIYAMFYPWFRKAVSLIVTLQILHPGSSEVNIH
;
A
#
# COMPACT_ATOMS: atom_id res chain seq x y z
N VAL A 1 0.49 -9.30 -1.07
CA VAL A 1 -0.07 -10.32 -0.16
C VAL A 1 -0.90 -9.65 0.93
N SER A 2 -0.32 -8.66 1.61
CA SER A 2 -1.00 -7.75 2.54
C SER A 2 -2.38 -7.32 2.05
N ASP A 3 -2.49 -6.69 0.87
CA ASP A 3 -3.77 -6.19 0.35
C ASP A 3 -4.84 -7.27 0.11
N PHE A 4 -4.41 -8.47 -0.30
CA PHE A 4 -5.33 -9.60 -0.46
C PHE A 4 -5.89 -10.06 0.89
N LEU A 5 -5.05 -10.10 1.92
CA LEU A 5 -5.48 -10.43 3.28
C LEU A 5 -6.41 -9.36 3.86
N VAL A 6 -6.23 -8.08 3.50
CA VAL A 6 -7.19 -7.02 3.86
C VAL A 6 -8.58 -7.34 3.29
N GLY A 7 -8.66 -7.65 1.99
CA GLY A 7 -9.94 -7.98 1.35
C GLY A 7 -10.57 -9.30 1.84
N LEU A 8 -9.74 -10.30 2.16
CA LEU A 8 -10.22 -11.63 2.56
C LEU A 8 -10.60 -11.71 4.05
N LEU A 9 -9.85 -11.05 4.94
CA LEU A 9 -9.99 -11.19 6.39
C LEU A 9 -10.53 -9.93 7.06
N LEU A 10 -9.93 -8.77 6.76
CA LEU A 10 -10.24 -7.53 7.48
C LEU A 10 -11.57 -6.94 7.04
N MET A 11 -11.85 -6.89 5.72
CA MET A 11 -13.14 -6.37 5.24
C MET A 11 -14.34 -7.19 5.75
N PRO A 12 -14.35 -8.54 5.66
CA PRO A 12 -15.45 -9.33 6.20
C PRO A 12 -15.54 -9.26 7.73
N GLY A 13 -14.39 -9.21 8.43
CA GLY A 13 -14.35 -9.04 9.88
C GLY A 13 -14.95 -7.71 10.33
N GLU A 14 -14.66 -6.63 9.60
CA GLU A 14 -15.22 -5.32 9.84
C GLU A 14 -16.73 -5.28 9.58
N ILE A 15 -17.20 -5.92 8.50
CA ILE A 15 -18.63 -6.05 8.20
C ILE A 15 -19.33 -6.81 9.32
N LEU A 16 -18.77 -7.94 9.77
CA LEU A 16 -19.33 -8.73 10.87
C LEU A 16 -19.44 -7.90 12.15
N ARG A 17 -18.42 -7.12 12.46
CA ARG A 17 -18.37 -6.25 13.63
C ARG A 17 -19.39 -5.10 13.62
N ASN A 18 -19.69 -4.55 12.44
CA ASN A 18 -20.66 -3.45 12.30
C ASN A 18 -22.11 -3.93 12.15
N THR A 19 -22.33 -5.17 11.68
CA THR A 19 -23.68 -5.68 11.37
C THR A 19 -24.20 -6.71 12.37
N ALA A 20 -23.31 -7.34 13.15
CA ALA A 20 -23.65 -8.38 14.09
C ALA A 20 -22.84 -8.26 15.39
N CYS A 21 -23.30 -8.97 16.43
CA CYS A 21 -22.51 -9.13 17.65
C CYS A 21 -21.31 -10.05 17.39
N TRP A 22 -20.15 -9.72 17.97
CA TRP A 22 -18.94 -10.51 17.94
C TRP A 22 -19.04 -11.75 18.85
N PHE A 23 -19.51 -12.86 18.30
CA PHE A 23 -19.67 -14.13 19.03
C PHE A 23 -18.41 -15.00 19.08
N LEU A 24 -17.31 -14.61 18.40
CA LEU A 24 -16.07 -15.39 18.37
C LEU A 24 -15.26 -15.30 19.68
N GLY A 25 -15.73 -14.49 20.63
CA GLY A 25 -15.09 -14.27 21.93
C GLY A 25 -13.98 -13.23 21.92
N ASP A 26 -13.59 -12.79 23.11
CA ASP A 26 -12.68 -11.66 23.31
C ASP A 26 -11.26 -11.94 22.78
N LEU A 27 -10.77 -13.18 22.93
CA LEU A 27 -9.45 -13.57 22.40
C LEU A 27 -9.40 -13.43 20.87
N MET A 28 -10.47 -13.84 20.18
CA MET A 28 -10.53 -13.72 18.72
C MET A 28 -10.65 -12.25 18.28
N CYS A 29 -11.31 -11.41 19.08
CA CYS A 29 -11.33 -9.96 18.84
C CYS A 29 -9.91 -9.36 18.95
N SER A 30 -9.17 -9.67 20.02
CA SER A 30 -7.78 -9.20 20.19
C SER A 30 -6.86 -9.71 19.09
N LEU A 31 -6.98 -10.99 18.70
CA LEU A 31 -6.21 -11.57 17.60
C LEU A 31 -6.56 -10.92 16.25
N TYR A 32 -7.84 -10.66 16.00
CA TYR A 32 -8.29 -9.96 14.80
C TYR A 32 -7.69 -8.56 14.71
N ASN A 33 -7.75 -7.78 15.80
CA ASN A 33 -7.16 -6.45 15.85
C ASN A 33 -5.64 -6.51 15.62
N TYR A 34 -4.94 -7.43 16.28
CA TYR A 34 -3.50 -7.65 16.12
C TYR A 34 -3.10 -7.98 14.66
N VAL A 35 -3.80 -8.92 14.05
CA VAL A 35 -3.59 -9.32 12.64
C VAL A 35 -3.90 -8.15 11.71
N SER A 36 -4.95 -7.37 12.01
CA SER A 36 -5.32 -6.18 11.23
C SER A 36 -4.17 -5.16 11.22
N TYR A 37 -3.61 -4.85 12.39
CA TYR A 37 -2.48 -3.92 12.51
C TYR A 37 -1.22 -4.37 11.76
N ILE A 38 -0.89 -5.66 11.80
CA ILE A 38 0.26 -6.19 11.06
C ILE A 38 0.05 -6.02 9.56
N ILE A 39 -1.10 -6.47 9.06
CA ILE A 39 -1.39 -6.47 7.62
C ILE A 39 -1.40 -5.04 7.08
N THR A 40 -1.98 -4.09 7.81
CA THR A 40 -2.06 -2.69 7.39
C THR A 40 -0.70 -2.01 7.44
N SER A 41 0.07 -2.23 8.51
CA SER A 41 1.46 -1.73 8.62
C SER A 41 2.35 -2.26 7.49
N THR A 42 2.20 -3.54 7.14
CA THR A 42 2.96 -4.14 6.04
C THR A 42 2.49 -3.63 4.68
N SER A 43 1.19 -3.42 4.46
CA SER A 43 0.69 -2.78 3.22
C SER A 43 1.31 -1.39 3.01
N VAL A 44 1.40 -0.58 4.08
CA VAL A 44 2.08 0.73 4.03
C VAL A 44 3.57 0.59 3.74
N GLY A 45 4.26 -0.33 4.42
CA GLY A 45 5.67 -0.61 4.15
C GLY A 45 5.94 -1.06 2.72
N ASP A 46 5.08 -1.91 2.17
CA ASP A 46 5.11 -2.35 0.77
C ASP A 46 4.95 -1.15 -0.18
N MET A 47 4.06 -0.19 0.12
CA MET A 47 3.93 1.03 -0.68
C MET A 47 5.23 1.85 -0.72
N VAL A 48 5.88 2.02 0.44
CA VAL A 48 7.16 2.74 0.51
C VAL A 48 8.24 2.01 -0.30
N LEU A 49 8.32 0.68 -0.18
CA LEU A 49 9.26 -0.13 -0.96
C LEU A 49 9.01 -0.01 -2.47
N ILE A 50 7.74 0.00 -2.90
CA ILE A 50 7.37 0.23 -4.31
C ILE A 50 7.78 1.63 -4.76
N SER A 51 7.58 2.66 -3.94
CA SER A 51 8.04 4.02 -4.25
C SER A 51 9.56 4.11 -4.38
N VAL A 52 10.32 3.44 -3.51
CA VAL A 52 11.79 3.37 -3.58
C VAL A 52 12.25 2.64 -4.84
N ASP A 53 11.66 1.48 -5.15
CA ASP A 53 11.97 0.71 -6.35
C ASP A 53 11.78 1.57 -7.62
N ARG A 54 10.65 2.27 -7.72
CA ARG A 54 10.38 3.17 -8.83
C ARG A 54 11.32 4.37 -8.88
N TYR A 55 11.67 4.93 -7.73
CA TYR A 55 12.68 5.99 -7.65
C TYR A 55 14.02 5.53 -8.22
N VAL A 56 14.53 4.36 -7.81
CA VAL A 56 15.81 3.84 -8.31
C VAL A 56 15.72 3.54 -9.82
N ALA A 57 14.60 2.99 -10.30
CA ALA A 57 14.40 2.71 -11.72
C ALA A 57 14.46 3.96 -12.60
N ILE A 58 13.89 5.08 -12.13
CA ILE A 58 13.77 6.33 -12.91
C ILE A 58 14.98 7.24 -12.72
N CYS A 59 15.49 7.37 -11.49
CA CYS A 59 16.59 8.28 -11.19
C CYS A 59 17.96 7.64 -11.47
N ASP A 60 18.12 6.33 -11.26
CA ASP A 60 19.39 5.61 -11.41
C ASP A 60 19.28 4.40 -12.39
N PRO A 61 18.81 4.58 -13.64
CA PRO A 61 18.49 3.47 -14.55
C PRO A 61 19.68 2.55 -14.85
N LEU A 62 20.91 3.08 -14.92
CA LEU A 62 22.12 2.30 -15.19
C LEU A 62 22.54 1.41 -14.00
N HIS A 63 22.22 1.83 -12.78
CA HIS A 63 22.54 1.08 -11.56
C HIS A 63 21.35 0.24 -11.06
N TYR A 64 20.16 0.40 -11.66
CA TYR A 64 18.98 -0.36 -11.28
C TYR A 64 19.22 -1.88 -11.30
N PRO A 65 19.80 -2.50 -12.36
CA PRO A 65 19.99 -3.95 -12.40
C PRO A 65 20.96 -4.49 -11.33
N SER A 66 21.91 -3.67 -10.88
CA SER A 66 22.89 -4.06 -9.85
C SER A 66 22.41 -3.76 -8.42
N ARG A 67 21.50 -2.78 -8.25
CA ARG A 67 20.93 -2.42 -6.96
C ARG A 67 19.71 -3.25 -6.60
N VAL A 68 18.76 -3.39 -7.54
CA VAL A 68 17.50 -4.11 -7.36
C VAL A 68 17.64 -5.52 -7.90
N THR A 69 17.81 -6.49 -6.99
CA THR A 69 17.89 -7.92 -7.31
C THR A 69 16.77 -8.66 -6.61
N GLU A 70 16.33 -9.78 -7.19
CA GLU A 70 15.24 -10.60 -6.64
C GLU A 70 15.53 -11.02 -5.18
N ARG A 71 16.77 -11.42 -4.88
CA ARG A 71 17.19 -11.78 -3.52
C ARG A 71 17.03 -10.62 -2.53
N ARG A 72 17.45 -9.41 -2.92
CA ARG A 72 17.32 -8.23 -2.05
C ARG A 72 15.87 -7.84 -1.84
N VAL A 73 15.05 -7.88 -2.89
CA VAL A 73 13.60 -7.56 -2.79
C VAL A 73 12.91 -8.54 -1.83
N LYS A 74 13.15 -9.85 -1.96
CA LYS A 74 12.60 -10.85 -1.03
C LYS A 74 13.02 -10.58 0.42
N VAL A 75 14.30 -10.27 0.66
CA VAL A 75 14.79 -9.91 2.00
C VAL A 75 14.11 -8.64 2.52
N CYS A 76 13.98 -7.58 1.72
CA CYS A 76 13.29 -6.35 2.13
C CYS A 76 11.83 -6.60 2.51
N VAL A 77 11.09 -7.40 1.72
CA VAL A 77 9.70 -7.75 2.03
C VAL A 77 9.62 -8.57 3.32
N CYS A 78 10.45 -9.60 3.49
CA CYS A 78 10.47 -10.40 4.72
C CYS A 78 10.80 -9.55 5.96
N LEU A 79 11.78 -8.63 5.84
CA LEU A 79 12.11 -7.69 6.91
C LEU A 79 10.96 -6.73 7.19
N CYS A 80 10.24 -6.27 6.18
CA CYS A 80 9.06 -5.43 6.36
C CYS A 80 7.98 -6.15 7.19
N TRP A 81 7.64 -7.40 6.82
CA TRP A 81 6.71 -8.23 7.59
C TRP A 81 7.18 -8.44 9.03
N LEU A 82 8.46 -8.77 9.23
CA LEU A 82 9.02 -9.00 10.56
C LEU A 82 8.99 -7.73 11.42
N CYS A 83 9.41 -6.60 10.86
CA CYS A 83 9.38 -5.31 11.55
C CYS A 83 7.94 -4.89 11.90
N SER A 84 6.98 -5.06 10.98
CA SER A 84 5.56 -4.82 11.25
C SER A 84 5.04 -5.72 12.38
N ALA A 85 5.39 -7.00 12.38
CA ALA A 85 4.99 -7.92 13.44
C ALA A 85 5.58 -7.53 14.80
N LEU A 86 6.88 -7.21 14.85
CA LEU A 86 7.58 -6.82 16.09
C LEU A 86 7.05 -5.50 16.66
N TYR A 87 6.85 -4.50 15.80
CA TYR A 87 6.28 -3.21 16.17
C TYR A 87 4.87 -3.37 16.77
N ASN A 88 3.98 -4.08 16.07
CA ASN A 88 2.62 -4.30 16.53
C ASN A 88 2.53 -5.25 17.73
N SER A 89 3.50 -6.17 17.88
CA SER A 89 3.61 -7.00 19.09
C SER A 89 3.82 -6.14 20.33
N GLY A 90 4.66 -5.11 20.25
CA GLY A 90 4.88 -4.17 21.36
C GLY A 90 3.63 -3.36 21.71
N ILE A 91 2.81 -3.04 20.71
CA ILE A 91 1.60 -2.23 20.86
C ILE A 91 0.43 -3.04 21.46
N VAL A 92 0.16 -4.22 20.92
CA VAL A 92 -1.07 -4.98 21.21
C VAL A 92 -0.86 -6.00 22.35
N MET A 93 0.35 -6.11 22.91
CA MET A 93 0.64 -7.03 24.02
C MET A 93 -0.26 -6.80 25.24
N SER A 94 -0.67 -5.55 25.51
CA SER A 94 -1.63 -5.24 26.58
C SER A 94 -3.00 -5.89 26.35
N ASP A 95 -3.47 -5.84 25.11
CA ASP A 95 -4.81 -6.27 24.71
C ASP A 95 -4.89 -7.79 24.55
N LEU A 96 -3.76 -8.44 24.25
CA LEU A 96 -3.61 -9.90 24.27
C LEU A 96 -3.55 -10.45 25.70
N LYS A 97 -2.98 -9.70 26.66
CA LYS A 97 -2.92 -10.11 28.07
C LYS A 97 -4.26 -9.98 28.80
N GLN A 98 -5.07 -9.00 28.43
CA GLN A 98 -6.41 -8.79 28.98
C GLN A 98 -7.43 -8.59 27.86
N PRO A 99 -7.85 -9.68 27.19
CA PRO A 99 -8.89 -9.62 26.16
C PRO A 99 -10.19 -9.04 26.74
N GLY A 100 -10.87 -8.18 25.97
CA GLY A 100 -12.18 -7.64 26.33
C GLY A 100 -12.16 -6.49 27.35
N ARG A 101 -10.98 -5.99 27.76
CA ARG A 101 -10.85 -4.87 28.71
C ARG A 101 -11.61 -3.60 28.30
N TYR A 102 -11.74 -3.38 26.98
CA TYR A 102 -12.38 -2.20 26.41
C TYR A 102 -13.79 -2.45 25.88
N ASN A 103 -14.30 -3.68 26.01
CA ASN A 103 -15.65 -4.02 25.58
C ASN A 103 -16.65 -3.56 26.65
N SER A 104 -17.65 -2.78 26.25
CA SER A 104 -18.68 -2.29 27.20
C SER A 104 -19.75 -3.35 27.44
N CYS A 105 -20.05 -4.16 26.42
CA CYS A 105 -21.03 -5.25 26.46
C CYS A 105 -20.48 -6.55 25.88
N HIS A 106 -21.10 -7.67 26.28
CA HIS A 106 -20.81 -8.97 25.67
C HIS A 106 -21.24 -9.00 24.20
N GLY A 107 -20.35 -9.45 23.32
CA GLY A 107 -20.59 -9.43 21.88
C GLY A 107 -20.15 -8.13 21.19
N GLU A 108 -19.46 -7.23 21.88
CA GLU A 108 -18.75 -6.12 21.23
C GLU A 108 -17.29 -6.48 20.95
N CYS A 109 -16.72 -5.91 19.90
CA CYS A 109 -15.29 -5.96 19.63
C CYS A 109 -14.83 -4.55 19.27
N VAL A 110 -14.15 -3.88 20.19
CA VAL A 110 -13.74 -2.48 20.01
C VAL A 110 -12.25 -2.42 19.63
N ILE A 111 -11.90 -1.60 18.64
CA ILE A 111 -10.51 -1.17 18.45
C ILE A 111 -10.28 0.00 19.38
N ALA A 112 -9.76 -0.27 20.58
CA ALA A 112 -9.38 0.76 21.53
C ALA A 112 -7.88 1.04 21.38
N VAL A 113 -7.54 2.28 21.02
CA VAL A 113 -6.14 2.69 20.87
C VAL A 113 -5.84 3.75 21.94
N ILE A 114 -4.90 3.46 22.83
CA ILE A 114 -4.45 4.44 23.81
C ILE A 114 -3.81 5.61 23.06
N TYR A 115 -4.05 6.85 23.48
CA TYR A 115 -3.57 8.06 22.80
C TYR A 115 -2.07 8.02 22.42
N VAL A 116 -1.21 7.52 23.31
CA VAL A 116 0.24 7.39 23.05
C VAL A 116 0.52 6.40 21.91
N VAL A 117 -0.18 5.26 21.91
CA VAL A 117 -0.07 4.24 20.86
C VAL A 117 -0.61 4.77 19.54
N GLY A 118 -1.77 5.42 19.56
CA GLY A 118 -2.38 5.99 18.35
C GLY A 118 -1.54 7.09 17.73
N SER A 119 -0.88 7.91 18.57
CA SER A 119 0.07 8.93 18.11
C SER A 119 1.32 8.31 17.48
N LEU A 120 1.85 7.23 18.06
CA LEU A 120 2.98 6.51 17.47
C LEU A 120 2.60 5.85 16.14
N ASP A 121 1.42 5.23 16.06
CA ASP A 121 0.92 4.63 14.82
C ASP A 121 0.69 5.68 13.72
N LEU A 122 0.09 6.82 14.05
CA LEU A 122 -0.03 7.95 13.14
C LEU A 122 1.33 8.35 12.55
N VAL A 123 2.36 8.48 13.40
CA VAL A 123 3.67 8.91 12.94
C VAL A 123 4.30 7.85 12.03
N LEU A 124 4.27 6.58 12.44
CA LEU A 124 4.99 5.49 11.77
C LEU A 124 4.27 4.94 10.53
N THR A 125 2.94 4.88 10.56
CA THR A 125 2.09 4.27 9.53
C THR A 125 1.51 5.32 8.57
N PHE A 126 1.55 6.61 8.91
CA PHE A 126 1.06 7.68 8.03
C PHE A 126 2.09 8.77 7.76
N ILE A 127 2.53 9.53 8.77
CA ILE A 127 3.34 10.74 8.55
C ILE A 127 4.69 10.42 7.90
N VAL A 128 5.45 9.46 8.46
CA VAL A 128 6.76 9.06 7.93
C VAL A 128 6.64 8.47 6.52
N PRO A 129 5.74 7.50 6.25
CA PRO A 129 5.51 6.98 4.91
C PRO A 129 5.14 8.07 3.90
N VAL A 130 4.18 8.96 4.23
CA VAL A 130 3.79 10.08 3.35
C VAL A 130 4.98 10.96 3.05
N PHE A 131 5.75 11.37 4.07
CA PHE A 131 6.91 12.22 3.88
C PHE A 131 7.94 11.58 2.94
N VAL A 132 8.29 10.32 3.17
CA VAL A 132 9.24 9.58 2.33
C VAL A 132 8.72 9.51 0.88
N ILE A 133 7.46 9.12 0.71
CA ILE A 133 6.82 8.98 -0.61
C ILE A 133 6.82 10.33 -1.36
N VAL A 134 6.43 11.43 -0.69
CA VAL A 134 6.42 12.79 -1.26
C VAL A 134 7.82 13.19 -1.73
N VAL A 135 8.83 13.02 -0.87
CA VAL A 135 10.21 13.43 -1.17
C VAL A 135 10.75 12.64 -2.37
N LEU A 136 10.53 11.32 -2.40
CA LEU A 136 10.93 10.47 -3.52
C LEU A 136 10.25 10.91 -4.81
N TYR A 137 8.94 11.20 -4.79
CA TYR A 137 8.21 11.63 -5.98
C TYR A 137 8.58 13.02 -6.47
N MET A 138 8.83 13.97 -5.57
CA MET A 138 9.34 15.28 -5.97
C MET A 138 10.69 15.14 -6.69
N ARG A 139 11.58 14.27 -6.22
CA ARG A 139 12.85 13.99 -6.91
C ARG A 139 12.64 13.33 -8.26
N VAL A 140 11.77 12.32 -8.36
CA VAL A 140 11.41 11.66 -9.64
C VAL A 140 10.88 12.69 -10.64
N PHE A 141 9.96 13.56 -10.22
CA PHE A 141 9.37 14.58 -11.07
C PHE A 141 10.42 15.59 -11.56
N VAL A 142 11.28 16.08 -10.66
CA VAL A 142 12.37 17.00 -11.02
C VAL A 142 13.33 16.37 -12.03
N VAL A 143 13.73 15.11 -11.83
CA VAL A 143 14.61 14.39 -12.76
C VAL A 143 13.92 14.22 -14.12
N ALA A 144 12.65 13.80 -14.15
CA ALA A 144 11.89 13.65 -15.39
C ALA A 144 11.76 14.97 -16.17
N VAL A 145 11.46 16.07 -15.48
CA VAL A 145 11.35 17.40 -16.09
C VAL A 145 12.70 17.92 -16.58
N SER A 146 13.76 17.73 -15.79
CA SER A 146 15.13 18.12 -16.18
C SER A 146 15.56 17.37 -17.45
N GLN A 147 15.39 16.05 -17.50
CA GLN A 147 15.69 15.25 -18.67
C GLN A 147 14.86 15.63 -19.91
N ALA A 148 13.60 16.05 -19.73
CA ALA A 148 12.76 16.54 -20.82
C ALA A 148 13.23 17.90 -21.38
N ARG A 149 13.78 18.76 -20.53
CA ARG A 149 14.33 20.07 -20.93
C ARG A 149 15.65 19.93 -21.68
N THR A 150 16.58 19.10 -21.21
CA THR A 150 17.88 18.88 -21.87
C THR A 150 17.73 18.27 -23.27
N MET A 151 16.71 17.42 -23.47
CA MET A 151 16.40 16.80 -24.76
C MET A 151 15.97 17.78 -25.85
N ARG A 152 15.40 18.95 -25.53
CA ARG A 152 15.00 19.95 -26.54
C ARG A 152 16.19 20.66 -27.20
N SER A 153 17.41 20.50 -26.69
CA SER A 153 18.57 21.28 -27.11
C SER A 153 19.47 20.62 -28.18
N HIS A 154 19.33 19.32 -28.46
CA HIS A 154 20.16 18.61 -29.43
C HIS A 154 19.32 17.89 -30.51
N VAL A 155 18.98 18.62 -31.58
CA VAL A 155 18.20 18.08 -32.71
C VAL A 155 18.95 18.36 -34.02
N THR A 156 19.66 17.36 -34.55
CA THR A 156 19.78 17.20 -36.02
C THR A 156 20.22 15.80 -36.53
N ALA A 157 20.86 14.93 -35.73
CA ALA A 157 21.38 13.65 -36.24
C ALA A 157 20.78 12.35 -35.63
N VAL A 158 19.89 12.44 -34.63
CA VAL A 158 19.56 11.33 -33.70
C VAL A 158 18.16 10.73 -33.93
N THR A 159 17.53 10.89 -35.08
CA THR A 159 16.08 10.66 -35.28
C THR A 159 15.59 9.23 -34.98
N LEU A 160 16.42 8.19 -35.13
CA LEU A 160 16.05 6.78 -34.87
C LEU A 160 16.29 6.35 -33.42
N HIS A 161 17.37 6.80 -32.78
CA HIS A 161 17.60 6.61 -31.34
C HIS A 161 16.64 7.46 -30.49
N LEU A 162 16.18 8.60 -31.02
CA LEU A 162 15.21 9.47 -30.36
C LEU A 162 13.82 8.83 -30.27
N SER A 163 13.40 8.01 -31.24
CA SER A 163 12.07 7.38 -31.20
C SER A 163 11.99 6.30 -30.13
N MET A 164 13.04 5.47 -30.00
CA MET A 164 13.14 4.45 -28.94
C MET A 164 13.31 5.10 -27.55
N ALA A 165 14.16 6.12 -27.42
CA ALA A 165 14.34 6.87 -26.18
C ALA A 165 13.09 7.68 -25.79
N ALA A 166 12.38 8.28 -26.75
CA ALA A 166 11.11 8.97 -26.49
C ALA A 166 9.98 8.01 -26.10
N THR A 167 9.98 6.79 -26.64
CA THR A 167 8.98 5.76 -26.28
C THR A 167 9.25 5.21 -24.87
N SER A 168 10.51 4.97 -24.50
CA SER A 168 10.93 4.65 -23.11
C SER A 168 10.50 5.74 -22.14
N LYS A 169 10.83 7.01 -22.45
CA LYS A 169 10.51 8.17 -21.60
C LYS A 169 9.01 8.45 -21.46
N LYS A 170 8.22 8.20 -22.52
CA LYS A 170 6.75 8.30 -22.45
C LYS A 170 6.15 7.21 -21.56
N SER A 171 6.75 6.02 -21.53
CA SER A 171 6.38 4.95 -20.60
C SER A 171 6.76 5.28 -19.15
N GLU A 172 7.92 5.92 -18.94
CA GLU A 172 8.42 6.34 -17.62
C GLU A 172 7.59 7.49 -17.03
N LEU A 173 7.22 8.50 -17.82
CA LEU A 173 6.31 9.57 -17.36
C LEU A 173 4.91 9.03 -17.04
N LYS A 174 4.44 8.03 -17.80
CA LYS A 174 3.19 7.32 -17.52
C LYS A 174 3.29 6.56 -16.19
N ALA A 175 4.41 5.92 -15.91
CA ALA A 175 4.67 5.25 -14.64
C ALA A 175 4.76 6.25 -13.46
N ALA A 176 5.39 7.41 -13.65
CA ALA A 176 5.41 8.48 -12.65
C ALA A 176 4.00 9.03 -12.35
N ARG A 177 3.13 9.14 -13.37
CA ARG A 177 1.72 9.51 -13.19
C ARG A 177 0.97 8.49 -12.32
N THR A 178 1.22 7.20 -12.52
CA THR A 178 0.62 6.12 -11.71
C THR A 178 1.01 6.23 -10.24
N LEU A 179 2.26 6.60 -9.97
CA LEU A 179 2.76 6.80 -8.61
C LEU A 179 2.11 7.99 -7.91
N GLY A 180 1.87 9.08 -8.63
CA GLY A 180 1.07 10.20 -8.12
C GLY A 180 -0.37 9.82 -7.81
N VAL A 181 -0.98 8.95 -8.63
CA VAL A 181 -2.33 8.41 -8.35
C VAL A 181 -2.34 7.53 -7.11
N LEU A 182 -1.36 6.63 -6.95
CA LEU A 182 -1.21 5.81 -5.74
C LEU A 182 -1.09 6.67 -4.48
N MET A 183 -0.32 7.76 -4.55
CA MET A 183 -0.18 8.71 -3.44
C MET A 183 -1.50 9.38 -3.06
N LEU A 184 -2.24 9.87 -4.06
CA LEU A 184 -3.50 10.55 -3.82
C LEU A 184 -4.53 9.60 -3.20
N VAL A 185 -4.58 8.37 -3.69
CA VAL A 185 -5.45 7.31 -3.15
C VAL A 185 -5.08 7.00 -1.70
N PHE A 186 -3.79 6.79 -1.41
CA PHE A 186 -3.30 6.55 -0.07
C PHE A 186 -3.71 7.67 0.90
N LEU A 187 -3.47 8.93 0.52
CA LEU A 187 -3.84 10.09 1.34
C LEU A 187 -5.35 10.17 1.57
N THR A 188 -6.15 9.96 0.53
CA THR A 188 -7.62 10.05 0.61
C THR A 188 -8.20 8.94 1.49
N CYS A 189 -7.60 7.75 1.47
CA CYS A 189 -8.06 6.61 2.25
C CYS A 189 -7.59 6.66 3.71
N PHE A 190 -6.36 7.12 3.97
CA PHE A 190 -5.76 7.10 5.32
C PHE A 190 -6.08 8.34 6.14
N CYS A 191 -6.19 9.51 5.51
CA CYS A 191 -6.41 10.78 6.21
C CYS A 191 -7.70 10.78 7.06
N PRO A 192 -8.88 10.33 6.57
CA PRO A 192 -10.10 10.34 7.38
C PRO A 192 -9.96 9.54 8.67
N TYR A 193 -9.33 8.36 8.62
CA TYR A 193 -9.11 7.51 9.78
C TYR A 193 -8.28 8.20 10.86
N TYR A 194 -7.14 8.80 10.48
CA TYR A 194 -6.27 9.47 11.43
C TYR A 194 -6.85 10.78 11.96
N CYS A 195 -7.62 11.51 11.15
CA CYS A 195 -8.38 12.68 11.63
C CYS A 195 -9.40 12.28 12.70
N VAL A 196 -10.14 11.19 12.49
CA VAL A 196 -11.08 10.65 13.49
C VAL A 196 -10.35 10.21 14.75
N SER A 197 -9.24 9.49 14.60
CA SER A 197 -8.45 9.00 15.74
C SER A 197 -7.84 10.13 16.58
N LEU A 198 -7.55 11.30 16.00
CA LEU A 198 -6.99 12.46 16.70
C LEU A 198 -8.04 13.34 17.37
N ALA A 199 -9.25 13.41 16.81
CA ALA A 199 -10.34 14.24 17.32
C ALA A 199 -10.95 13.70 18.62
N GLY A 200 -10.77 12.41 18.90
CA GLY A 200 -11.27 11.76 20.12
C GLY A 200 -12.78 11.46 20.07
N ASP A 201 -13.23 10.60 21.00
CA ASP A 201 -14.61 10.09 21.04
C ASP A 201 -15.68 11.16 21.32
N GLU A 202 -15.33 12.31 21.90
CA GLU A 202 -16.32 13.32 22.31
C GLU A 202 -16.94 14.12 21.14
N LEU A 203 -16.35 14.08 19.94
CA LEU A 203 -16.81 14.89 18.79
C LEU A 203 -17.39 14.08 17.62
N ILE A 204 -17.31 12.75 17.63
CA ILE A 204 -17.47 11.94 16.42
C ILE A 204 -18.50 10.83 16.61
N SER A 205 -19.45 10.74 15.66
CA SER A 205 -20.44 9.66 15.62
C SER A 205 -19.80 8.31 15.30
N HIS A 206 -20.29 7.22 15.89
CA HIS A 206 -19.89 5.84 15.52
C HIS A 206 -19.96 5.59 14.00
N SER A 207 -20.95 6.18 13.32
CA SER A 207 -21.11 6.06 11.85
C SER A 207 -19.91 6.63 11.08
N SER A 208 -19.37 7.78 11.50
CA SER A 208 -18.19 8.39 10.88
C SER A 208 -16.90 7.61 11.13
N ALA A 209 -16.78 6.93 12.28
CA ALA A 209 -15.64 6.07 12.57
C ALA A 209 -15.64 4.80 11.68
N SER A 210 -16.79 4.13 11.56
CA SER A 210 -16.94 2.96 10.67
C SER A 210 -16.71 3.32 9.20
N TYR A 211 -17.22 4.46 8.74
CA TYR A 211 -16.97 4.93 7.37
C TYR A 211 -15.49 5.21 7.12
N SER A 212 -14.79 5.84 8.07
CA SER A 212 -13.37 6.16 7.95
C SER A 212 -12.50 4.90 7.94
N LEU A 213 -12.83 3.90 8.76
CA LEU A 213 -12.19 2.58 8.74
C LEU A 213 -12.45 1.83 7.43
N PHE A 214 -13.66 1.92 6.89
CA PHE A 214 -13.97 1.34 5.58
C PHE A 214 -13.11 1.97 4.47
N LEU A 215 -13.00 3.30 4.45
CA LEU A 215 -12.12 4.00 3.51
C LEU A 215 -10.65 3.60 3.68
N PHE A 216 -10.20 3.43 4.93
CA PHE A 216 -8.85 2.97 5.23
C PHE A 216 -8.55 1.61 4.59
N TYR A 217 -9.45 0.63 4.72
CA TYR A 217 -9.29 -0.68 4.06
C TYR A 217 -9.48 -0.64 2.55
N LEU A 218 -10.28 0.30 2.02
CA LEU A 218 -10.51 0.45 0.58
C LEU A 218 -9.20 0.73 -0.19
N ASN A 219 -8.20 1.35 0.45
CA ASN A 219 -6.87 1.55 -0.11
C ASN A 219 -6.27 0.25 -0.69
N SER A 220 -6.35 -0.85 0.06
CA SER A 220 -5.83 -2.14 -0.36
C SER A 220 -6.56 -2.72 -1.57
N THR A 221 -7.87 -2.45 -1.71
CA THR A 221 -8.65 -2.85 -2.89
C THR A 221 -8.29 -2.04 -4.12
N LEU A 222 -7.94 -0.76 -3.94
CA LEU A 222 -7.58 0.13 -5.05
C LEU A 222 -6.20 -0.19 -5.63
N ASN A 223 -5.28 -0.75 -4.85
CA ASN A 223 -3.92 -1.07 -5.30
C ASN A 223 -3.89 -1.98 -6.55
N PRO A 224 -4.51 -3.19 -6.57
CA PRO A 224 -4.59 -4.03 -7.77
C PRO A 224 -5.27 -3.35 -8.97
N LEU A 225 -6.32 -2.56 -8.72
CA LEU A 225 -7.04 -1.84 -9.78
C LEU A 225 -6.15 -0.78 -10.44
N ILE A 226 -5.40 -0.04 -9.63
CA ILE A 226 -4.41 0.92 -10.11
C ILE A 226 -3.33 0.18 -10.92
N TYR A 227 -2.83 -0.97 -10.43
CA TYR A 227 -1.87 -1.75 -11.21
C TYR A 227 -2.44 -2.20 -12.57
N ALA A 228 -3.68 -2.70 -12.60
CA ALA A 228 -4.35 -3.13 -13.82
C ALA A 228 -4.62 -1.99 -14.82
N MET A 229 -4.96 -0.80 -14.34
CA MET A 229 -5.19 0.35 -15.22
C MET A 229 -3.91 0.90 -15.83
N PHE A 230 -2.82 0.89 -15.06
CA PHE A 230 -1.63 1.64 -15.43
C PHE A 230 -0.48 0.79 -15.97
N TYR A 231 -0.41 -0.51 -15.65
CA TYR A 231 0.62 -1.42 -16.14
C TYR A 231 0.08 -2.33 -17.26
N PRO A 232 0.47 -2.10 -18.53
CA PRO A 232 -0.04 -2.89 -19.67
C PRO A 232 0.26 -4.39 -19.56
N TRP A 233 1.46 -4.74 -19.06
CA TRP A 233 1.87 -6.12 -18.82
C TRP A 233 0.97 -6.81 -17.78
N PHE A 234 0.59 -6.09 -16.71
CA PHE A 234 -0.29 -6.60 -15.66
C PHE A 234 -1.69 -6.84 -16.21
N ARG A 235 -2.22 -5.90 -17.01
CA ARG A 235 -3.51 -6.07 -17.70
C ARG A 235 -3.51 -7.28 -18.63
N LYS A 236 -2.42 -7.49 -19.38
CA LYS A 236 -2.25 -8.66 -20.26
C LYS A 236 -2.26 -9.95 -19.43
N ALA A 237 -1.51 -10.00 -18.33
CA ALA A 237 -1.50 -11.14 -17.42
C ALA A 237 -2.89 -11.44 -16.84
N VAL A 238 -3.61 -10.42 -16.34
CA VAL A 238 -4.99 -10.58 -15.84
C VAL A 238 -5.92 -11.10 -16.94
N SER A 239 -5.81 -10.57 -18.16
CA SER A 239 -6.61 -11.05 -19.29
C SER A 239 -6.33 -12.52 -19.60
N LEU A 240 -5.08 -12.97 -19.55
CA LEU A 240 -4.71 -14.38 -19.77
C LEU A 240 -5.28 -15.29 -18.67
N ILE A 241 -5.26 -14.82 -17.42
CA ILE A 241 -5.82 -15.55 -16.27
C ILE A 241 -7.35 -15.68 -16.43
N VAL A 242 -8.05 -14.58 -16.70
CA VAL A 242 -9.52 -14.55 -16.82
C VAL A 242 -10.02 -15.34 -18.04
N THR A 243 -9.29 -15.31 -19.15
CA THR A 243 -9.61 -16.10 -20.35
C THR A 243 -9.15 -17.56 -20.24
N LEU A 244 -8.61 -17.97 -19.08
CA LEU A 244 -8.08 -19.31 -18.80
C LEU A 244 -6.99 -19.77 -19.78
N GLN A 245 -6.38 -18.85 -20.52
CA GLN A 245 -5.28 -19.12 -21.45
C GLN A 245 -4.01 -19.60 -20.73
N ILE A 246 -3.91 -19.35 -19.42
CA ILE A 246 -2.85 -19.91 -18.57
C ILE A 246 -2.87 -21.45 -18.52
N LEU A 247 -4.02 -22.09 -18.78
CA LEU A 247 -4.18 -23.54 -18.74
C LEU A 247 -3.76 -24.23 -20.05
N HIS A 248 -3.50 -23.47 -21.11
CA HIS A 248 -3.05 -24.03 -22.38
C HIS A 248 -1.59 -24.50 -22.30
N PRO A 249 -1.24 -25.62 -22.95
CA PRO A 249 0.16 -26.04 -23.09
C PRO A 249 0.96 -24.95 -23.80
N GLY A 250 2.11 -24.55 -23.22
CA GLY A 250 2.95 -23.45 -23.73
C GLY A 250 2.65 -22.07 -23.15
N SER A 251 1.71 -21.94 -22.20
CA SER A 251 1.40 -20.66 -21.54
C SER A 251 2.59 -20.03 -20.80
N SER A 252 3.56 -20.84 -20.36
CA SER A 252 4.81 -20.39 -19.73
C SER A 252 5.76 -19.64 -20.68
N GLU A 253 5.59 -19.77 -22.00
CA GLU A 253 6.43 -19.10 -23.01
C GLU A 253 5.82 -17.79 -23.52
N VAL A 254 4.61 -17.43 -23.07
CA VAL A 254 3.93 -16.23 -23.51
C VAL A 254 4.69 -14.99 -23.00
N ASN A 255 5.17 -14.15 -23.93
CA ASN A 255 5.81 -12.90 -23.57
C ASN A 255 4.76 -11.89 -23.05
N ILE A 256 4.86 -11.54 -21.77
CA ILE A 256 3.95 -10.64 -21.06
C ILE A 256 4.43 -9.17 -21.12
N HIS A 257 5.68 -8.93 -21.53
CA HIS A 257 6.33 -7.62 -21.59
C HIS A 257 6.18 -6.92 -22.94
#